data_AF-A0A349WDP2-F1
#
_entry.id   AF-A0A349WDP2-F1
#
_cell.length_a   1.000
_cell.length_b   1.000
_cell.length_c   1.000
_cell.angle_alpha   90.00
_cell.angle_beta   90.00
_cell.angle_gamma   90.00
#
_symmetry.space_group_name_H-M   'P 1'
#
loop_
_entity.id
_entity.type
_entity.pdbx_description
1 polymer ?
#
loop_
_entity_poly.entity_id
_entity_poly.type
_entity_poly.pdbx_seq_one_letter_code
_entity_poly.pdbx_strand_id
1 'polypeptide(L)'
;KRILIGFGMLALTSFFMGAIFQKSEANLSVIKAGVDTDGNPVCINKSQVYLFKKLQAKNKIEFLYHDPIDEKASVTKSFSDAQALDKYWDDLLKNW
;
A
#
# COMPACT_ATOMS: atom_id res chain seq x y z
N LYS A 1 -28.64 -36.03 -43.04
CA LYS A 1 -29.07 -35.69 -41.66
C LYS A 1 -27.85 -35.89 -40.76
N ARG A 2 -26.88 -34.97 -40.64
CA ARG A 2 -26.83 -33.74 -39.80
C ARG A 2 -27.21 -33.98 -38.33
N ILE A 3 -26.21 -34.31 -37.49
CA ILE A 3 -26.07 -33.91 -36.06
C ILE A 3 -24.54 -33.88 -35.77
N LEU A 4 -23.77 -32.95 -36.33
CA LEU A 4 -23.23 -31.81 -35.57
C LEU A 4 -24.09 -31.42 -34.37
N ILE A 5 -23.55 -31.62 -33.16
CA ILE A 5 -23.59 -30.77 -31.96
C ILE A 5 -22.93 -31.61 -30.87
N GLY A 6 -21.60 -31.59 -30.87
CA GLY A 6 -20.76 -32.18 -29.83
C GLY A 6 -19.85 -31.08 -29.29
N PHE A 7 -20.47 -30.10 -28.62
CA PHE A 7 -19.86 -29.17 -27.67
C PHE A 7 -18.42 -28.73 -27.96
N GLY A 8 -18.27 -27.79 -28.90
CA GLY A 8 -17.22 -26.80 -28.77
C GLY A 8 -17.57 -25.88 -27.58
N MET A 9 -16.92 -26.09 -26.44
CA MET A 9 -16.78 -25.12 -25.34
C MET A 9 -15.79 -25.66 -24.29
N LEU A 10 -14.52 -25.79 -24.68
CA LEU A 10 -13.40 -25.84 -23.73
C LEU A 10 -12.53 -24.62 -24.00
N ALA A 11 -13.09 -23.45 -23.72
CA ALA A 11 -12.37 -22.19 -23.72
C ALA A 11 -12.78 -21.42 -22.46
N LEU A 12 -11.75 -21.00 -21.71
CA LEU A 12 -11.78 -19.86 -20.77
C LEU A 12 -12.46 -20.07 -19.42
N THR A 13 -11.97 -21.02 -18.62
CA THR A 13 -12.02 -20.86 -17.14
C THR A 13 -10.74 -21.49 -16.58
N SER A 14 -9.66 -20.73 -16.41
CA SER A 14 -9.30 -20.30 -15.06
C SER A 14 -8.12 -19.31 -15.14
N PHE A 15 -8.39 -18.10 -15.62
CA PHE A 15 -7.70 -16.92 -15.09
C PHE A 15 -8.20 -16.69 -13.65
N PHE A 16 -7.86 -17.60 -12.73
CA PHE A 16 -7.86 -17.25 -11.32
C PHE A 16 -6.50 -16.63 -11.02
N MET A 17 -6.38 -15.40 -11.51
CA MET A 17 -5.46 -14.40 -10.99
C MET A 17 -5.70 -14.40 -9.48
N GLY A 18 -4.78 -15.01 -8.74
CA GLY A 18 -4.84 -15.08 -7.29
C GLY A 18 -5.18 -13.69 -6.78
N ALA A 19 -6.28 -13.58 -6.05
CA ALA A 19 -6.76 -12.33 -5.51
C ALA A 19 -5.59 -11.66 -4.78
N ILE A 20 -5.08 -10.58 -5.39
CA ILE A 20 -4.28 -9.59 -4.70
C ILE A 20 -5.21 -9.12 -3.60
N PHE A 21 -5.01 -9.63 -2.38
CA PHE A 21 -5.65 -9.10 -1.19
C PHE A 21 -5.12 -7.68 -1.01
N GLN A 22 -5.69 -6.74 -1.76
CA GLN A 22 -5.62 -5.33 -1.44
C GLN A 22 -6.49 -5.18 -0.21
N LYS A 23 -5.89 -5.48 0.96
CA LYS A 23 -6.48 -5.18 2.25
C LYS A 23 -6.89 -3.71 2.19
N SER A 24 -8.18 -3.47 2.34
CA SER A 24 -8.74 -2.13 2.45
C SER A 24 -7.94 -1.38 3.50
N GLU A 25 -7.35 -0.26 3.09
CA GLU A 25 -6.61 0.70 3.91
C GLU A 25 -7.54 1.41 4.93
N ALA A 26 -8.39 0.67 5.65
CA ALA A 26 -9.47 1.25 6.45
C ALA A 26 -9.16 1.18 7.96
N ASN A 27 -9.00 2.36 8.55
CA ASN A 27 -9.00 2.69 9.98
C ASN A 27 -7.87 2.10 10.81
N LEU A 28 -6.66 2.67 10.67
CA LEU A 28 -5.55 2.27 11.52
C LEU A 28 -5.09 3.42 12.44
N SER A 29 -5.44 3.32 13.73
CA SER A 29 -5.16 4.32 14.77
C SER A 29 -3.65 4.54 14.98
N VAL A 30 -3.19 5.78 14.81
CA VAL A 30 -1.80 6.20 15.09
C VAL A 30 -1.56 6.25 16.60
N ILE A 31 -0.47 5.62 17.05
CA ILE A 31 -0.08 5.61 18.48
C ILE A 31 0.86 6.80 18.79
N LYS A 32 1.68 7.23 17.83
CA LYS A 32 2.69 8.28 18.05
C LYS A 32 3.17 8.90 16.72
N ALA A 33 3.19 10.22 16.65
CA ALA A 33 3.89 11.01 15.62
C ALA A 33 5.19 11.59 16.23
N GLY A 34 6.28 11.61 15.48
CA GLY A 34 7.59 12.10 15.90
C GLY A 34 8.49 12.45 14.72
N VAL A 35 9.79 12.60 14.99
CA VAL A 35 10.82 12.84 13.97
C VAL A 35 11.93 11.80 14.11
N ASP A 36 12.52 11.38 12.99
CA ASP A 36 13.69 10.50 12.99
C ASP A 36 15.01 11.25 13.21
N THR A 37 16.13 10.54 13.18
CA THR A 37 17.48 11.08 13.35
C THR A 37 17.87 12.10 12.27
N ASP A 38 17.23 12.03 11.12
CA ASP A 38 17.48 12.91 9.97
C ASP A 38 16.47 14.08 9.93
N GLY A 39 15.59 14.18 10.93
CA GLY A 39 14.56 15.21 11.04
C GLY A 39 13.30 14.96 10.20
N ASN A 40 13.12 13.76 9.63
CA ASN A 40 11.93 13.46 8.84
C ASN A 40 10.75 13.12 9.75
N PRO A 41 9.52 13.60 9.43
CA PRO A 41 8.31 13.21 10.13
C PRO A 41 8.05 11.71 10.01
N VAL A 42 7.73 11.07 11.14
CA VAL A 42 7.50 9.64 11.26
C VAL A 42 6.29 9.35 12.14
N CYS A 43 5.48 8.36 11.78
CA CYS A 43 4.30 7.94 12.57
C CYS A 43 4.20 6.41 12.69
N ILE A 44 3.67 5.92 13.82
CA ILE A 44 3.50 4.48 14.14
C ILE A 44 2.04 4.09 14.26
N ASN A 45 1.70 2.94 13.70
CA ASN A 45 0.35 2.36 13.67
C ASN A 45 0.21 1.08 14.54
N LYS A 46 -0.95 0.90 15.19
CA LYS A 46 -1.23 -0.21 16.13
C LYS A 46 -1.69 -1.52 15.52
N SER A 47 -2.45 -1.49 14.42
CA SER A 47 -3.15 -2.70 13.95
C SER A 47 -2.29 -3.57 13.05
N GLN A 48 -1.23 -2.97 12.47
CA GLN A 48 -0.16 -3.60 11.73
C GLN A 48 0.98 -2.58 11.85
N VAL A 49 2.12 -2.91 12.49
CA VAL A 49 3.14 -1.89 12.80
C VAL A 49 3.80 -1.41 11.52
N TYR A 50 3.17 -0.42 10.89
CA TYR A 50 3.65 0.36 9.77
C TYR A 50 4.26 1.64 10.35
N LEU A 51 5.56 1.83 10.14
CA LEU A 51 6.25 3.09 10.36
C LEU A 51 6.25 3.83 9.02
N PHE A 52 5.65 5.00 8.91
CA PHE A 52 5.71 5.75 7.66
C PHE A 52 6.54 7.03 7.79
N LYS A 53 7.42 7.25 6.81
CA LYS A 53 8.43 8.32 6.77
C LYS A 53 8.18 9.23 5.58
N LYS A 54 8.01 10.52 5.84
CA LYS A 54 7.86 11.55 4.79
C LYS A 54 9.23 12.00 4.30
N LEU A 55 9.53 11.77 3.02
CA LEU A 55 10.78 12.15 2.37
C LEU A 55 10.55 13.32 1.39
N GLN A 56 10.53 14.54 1.93
CA GLN A 56 10.20 15.73 1.13
C GLN A 56 11.15 15.93 -0.06
N ALA A 57 12.45 15.80 0.16
CA ALA A 57 13.47 16.01 -0.88
C ALA A 57 13.33 15.06 -2.08
N LYS A 58 12.65 13.92 -1.90
CA LYS A 58 12.46 12.90 -2.94
C LYS A 58 11.02 12.81 -3.43
N ASN A 59 10.13 13.68 -2.95
CA ASN A 59 8.69 13.60 -3.18
C ASN A 59 8.14 12.18 -2.96
N LYS A 60 8.47 11.57 -1.81
CA LYS A 60 8.08 10.19 -1.47
C LYS A 60 7.57 10.04 -0.03
N ILE A 61 6.74 9.03 0.18
CA ILE A 61 6.42 8.49 1.50
C ILE A 61 6.83 7.02 1.50
N GLU A 62 7.63 6.62 2.48
CA GLU A 62 8.00 5.22 2.71
C GLU A 62 7.11 4.66 3.81
N PHE A 63 6.57 3.46 3.60
CA PHE A 63 5.77 2.69 4.54
C PHE A 63 6.58 1.45 4.91
N LEU A 64 7.29 1.54 6.02
CA LEU A 64 8.06 0.44 6.59
C LEU A 64 7.12 -0.46 7.36
N TYR A 65 7.30 -1.76 7.29
CA TYR A 65 6.51 -2.71 8.05
C TYR A 65 7.36 -3.86 8.53
N HIS A 66 6.90 -4.52 9.59
CA HIS A 66 7.54 -5.72 10.03
C HIS A 66 7.22 -6.87 9.06
N ASP A 67 8.23 -7.30 8.31
CA ASP A 67 8.21 -8.56 7.57
C ASP A 67 9.09 -9.58 8.32
N PRO A 68 8.59 -10.80 8.57
CA PRO A 68 9.36 -11.83 9.29
C PRO A 68 10.58 -12.35 8.51
N ILE A 69 10.71 -12.04 7.24
CA ILE A 69 11.81 -12.45 6.36
C ILE A 69 12.77 -11.29 6.08
N ASP A 70 12.27 -10.05 5.99
CA ASP A 70 13.07 -8.86 5.70
C ASP A 70 12.77 -7.70 6.66
N GLU A 71 13.70 -7.43 7.58
CA GLU A 71 13.61 -6.32 8.53
C GLU A 71 13.57 -4.93 7.86
N LYS A 72 13.90 -4.83 6.56
CA LYS A 72 13.91 -3.59 5.78
C LYS A 72 12.75 -3.49 4.80
N ALA A 73 11.78 -4.41 4.87
CA ALA A 73 10.64 -4.41 3.98
C ALA A 73 9.88 -3.08 4.04
N SER A 74 9.68 -2.48 2.87
CA SER A 74 8.98 -1.20 2.75
C SER A 74 8.23 -1.07 1.44
N VAL A 75 7.13 -0.33 1.48
CA VAL A 75 6.44 0.14 0.28
C VAL A 75 6.72 1.63 0.12
N THR A 76 7.07 2.06 -1.09
CA THR A 76 7.30 3.48 -1.37
C THR A 76 6.20 4.03 -2.28
N LYS A 77 5.58 5.13 -1.86
CA LYS A 77 4.69 5.92 -2.71
C LYS A 77 5.43 7.18 -3.16
N SER A 78 5.52 7.36 -4.48
CA SER A 78 6.15 8.54 -5.08
C SER A 78 5.08 9.50 -5.61
N PHE A 79 5.38 10.80 -5.57
CA PHE A 79 4.49 11.86 -5.99
C PHE A 79 5.14 12.67 -7.12
N SER A 80 4.32 13.22 -8.01
CA SER A 80 4.77 14.09 -9.12
C SER A 80 5.44 15.36 -8.61
N ASP A 81 4.98 15.87 -7.47
CA ASP A 81 5.37 17.14 -6.90
C ASP A 81 5.14 17.16 -5.37
N ALA A 82 5.74 18.15 -4.72
CA ALA A 82 5.67 18.32 -3.28
C ALA A 82 4.26 18.63 -2.77
N GLN A 83 3.44 19.33 -3.57
CA GLN A 83 2.09 19.73 -3.16
C GLN A 83 1.15 18.52 -3.09
N ALA A 84 1.24 17.61 -4.06
CA ALA A 84 0.53 16.35 -4.05
C ALA A 84 0.93 15.45 -2.86
N LEU A 85 2.22 15.44 -2.53
CA LEU A 85 2.73 14.75 -1.35
C LEU A 85 2.17 15.36 -0.06
N ASP A 86 2.26 16.67 0.10
CA ASP A 86 1.81 17.37 1.31
C ASP A 86 0.31 17.17 1.52
N LYS A 87 -0.49 17.29 0.46
CA LYS A 87 -1.92 17.03 0.51
C LYS A 87 -2.21 15.58 0.95
N TYR A 88 -1.55 14.61 0.33
CA TYR A 88 -1.76 13.21 0.69
C TYR A 88 -1.31 12.93 2.13
N TRP A 89 -0.20 13.52 2.58
CA TRP A 89 0.27 13.42 3.95
C TRP A 89 -0.75 13.97 4.95
N ASP A 90 -1.29 15.15 4.70
CA ASP A 90 -2.30 15.76 5.58
C ASP A 90 -3.60 14.95 5.58
N ASP A 91 -4.04 14.48 4.42
CA ASP A 91 -5.21 13.60 4.31
C ASP A 91 -4.98 12.28 5.05
N LEU A 92 -3.76 11.74 4.98
CA LEU A 92 -3.37 10.53 5.71
C LEU A 92 -3.35 10.77 7.22
N LEU A 93 -2.90 11.94 7.69
CA LEU A 93 -2.97 12.28 9.11
C LEU A 93 -4.39 12.57 9.61
N LYS A 94 -5.28 13.09 8.75
CA LYS A 94 -6.66 13.46 9.13
C LYS A 94 -7.63 12.28 9.13
N ASN A 95 -7.48 11.35 8.19
CA ASN A 95 -8.43 10.27 7.97
C ASN A 95 -8.09 8.98 8.76
N TRP A 96 -7.11 9.01 9.68
CA TRP A 96 -6.53 7.82 10.31
C TRP A 96 -6.37 7.92 11.81
#